data_AF-A0A7G8TA71-F1
#
_entry.id   AF-A0A7G8TA71-F1
#
_cell.length_a   1.000
_cell.length_b   1.000
_cell.length_c   1.000
_cell.angle_alpha   90.00
_cell.angle_beta   90.00
_cell.angle_gamma   90.00
#
_symmetry.space_group_name_H-M   'P 1'
#
loop_
_entity.id
_entity.type
_entity.pdbx_description
1 polymer ?
#
loop_
_entity_poly.entity_id
_entity_poly.type
_entity_poly.pdbx_seq_one_letter_code
_entity_poly.pdbx_strand_id
1 'polypeptide(L)'
;MKNICPVCKYDGLLNPPYDNRGVGSDEVCPCCGFQFGCDDFLNKDESIAIWRKHWISLGCKWFSGKTLPSIDWNAEEQMKR
;
A
#
# COMPACT_ATOMS: atom_id res chain seq x y z
N MET A 1 -12.35 -2.76 12.16
CA MET A 1 -11.00 -3.29 11.93
C MET A 1 -10.37 -2.48 10.80
N LYS A 2 -9.11 -2.06 10.91
CA LYS A 2 -8.46 -1.31 9.84
C LYS A 2 -7.62 -2.25 8.99
N ASN A 3 -7.73 -2.14 7.67
CA ASN A 3 -6.92 -2.90 6.74
C ASN A 3 -5.72 -2.03 6.33
N ILE A 4 -4.52 -2.45 6.75
CA ILE A 4 -3.31 -1.65 6.62
C ILE A 4 -2.48 -2.13 5.45
N CYS A 5 -2.14 -1.23 4.54
CA CYS A 5 -1.21 -1.50 3.46
C CYS A 5 0.19 -1.82 4.02
N PRO A 6 0.75 -3.00 3.76
CA PRO A 6 2.07 -3.40 4.24
C PRO A 6 3.20 -2.63 3.57
N VAL A 7 2.93 -1.93 2.45
CA VAL A 7 3.89 -1.10 1.71
C VAL A 7 3.97 0.31 2.29
N CYS A 8 2.86 1.03 2.45
CA CYS A 8 2.90 2.45 2.83
C CYS A 8 2.26 2.79 4.17
N LYS A 9 1.71 1.80 4.90
CA LYS A 9 0.97 1.97 6.17
C LYS A 9 -0.36 2.72 6.06
N TYR A 10 -0.87 2.96 4.85
CA TYR A 10 -2.24 3.46 4.66
C TYR A 10 -3.24 2.49 5.30
N ASP A 11 -4.12 3.00 6.18
CA ASP A 11 -4.99 2.21 7.05
C ASP A 11 -6.46 2.16 6.59
N GLY A 12 -6.71 2.59 5.36
CA GLY A 12 -8.03 2.69 4.74
C GLY A 12 -8.26 1.75 3.57
N LEU A 13 -7.58 0.61 3.49
CA LEU A 13 -7.88 -0.39 2.45
C LEU A 13 -9.29 -0.96 2.64
N LEU A 14 -9.98 -1.25 1.53
CA LEU A 14 -11.32 -1.82 1.55
C LEU A 14 -11.31 -3.25 2.09
N ASN A 15 -10.32 -4.04 1.66
CA ASN A 15 -10.13 -5.43 2.06
C ASN A 15 -8.79 -5.61 2.79
N PRO A 16 -8.65 -6.65 3.64
CA PRO A 16 -7.33 -7.07 4.11
C PRO A 16 -6.40 -7.28 2.91
N PRO A 17 -5.14 -6.83 2.94
CA PRO A 17 -4.21 -7.03 1.81
C PRO A 17 -4.08 -8.49 1.40
N TYR A 18 -4.16 -9.40 2.37
CA TYR A 18 -4.07 -10.84 2.19
C TYR A 18 -5.08 -11.57 3.08
N ASP A 19 -5.62 -12.69 2.59
CA ASP A 19 -6.42 -13.63 3.39
C ASP A 19 -5.55 -14.49 4.32
N ASN A 20 -6.19 -15.38 5.09
CA ASN A 20 -5.49 -16.28 6.02
C ASN A 20 -4.59 -17.34 5.33
N ARG A 21 -4.73 -17.53 4.01
CA ARG A 21 -3.89 -18.40 3.19
C ARG A 21 -2.78 -17.60 2.48
N GLY A 22 -2.74 -16.28 2.66
CA GLY A 22 -1.78 -15.40 2.01
C GLY A 22 -2.16 -15.01 0.58
N VAL A 23 -3.40 -15.25 0.15
CA VAL A 23 -3.90 -14.84 -1.17
C VAL A 23 -4.19 -13.34 -1.14
N GLY A 24 -3.66 -12.59 -2.11
CA GLY A 24 -3.88 -11.15 -2.24
C GLY A 24 -5.35 -10.79 -2.50
N SER A 25 -5.74 -9.56 -2.13
CA SER A 25 -7.13 -9.10 -2.25
C SER A 25 -7.53 -8.53 -3.61
N ASP A 26 -6.61 -8.51 -4.57
CA ASP A 26 -6.71 -7.82 -5.87
C ASP A 26 -6.91 -6.30 -5.76
N GLU A 27 -6.94 -5.75 -4.55
CA GLU A 27 -7.07 -4.32 -4.31
C GLU A 27 -5.76 -3.59 -4.66
N VAL A 28 -5.90 -2.44 -5.34
CA VAL A 28 -4.80 -1.51 -5.56
C VAL A 28 -4.81 -0.48 -4.42
N CYS A 29 -3.72 -0.42 -3.66
CA CYS A 29 -3.59 0.58 -2.60
C CYS A 29 -3.71 2.00 -3.19
N PRO A 30 -4.68 2.84 -2.78
CA PRO A 30 -4.87 4.16 -3.36
C PRO A 30 -3.70 5.11 -3.05
N CYS A 31 -2.94 4.82 -1.98
CA CYS A 31 -1.80 5.61 -1.57
C CYS A 31 -0.54 5.30 -2.39
N CYS A 32 -0.07 4.04 -2.40
CA CYS A 32 1.22 3.68 -3.02
C CYS A 32 1.11 2.92 -4.34
N GLY A 33 -0.10 2.57 -4.79
CA GLY A 33 -0.35 1.90 -6.06
C GLY A 33 -0.01 0.42 -6.13
N PHE A 34 0.38 -0.22 -5.03
CA PHE A 34 0.66 -1.66 -5.00
C PHE A 34 -0.63 -2.46 -5.12
N GLN A 35 -0.68 -3.42 -6.04
CA GLN A 35 -1.78 -4.37 -6.23
C GLN A 35 -1.46 -5.71 -5.56
N PHE A 36 -2.23 -6.07 -4.54
CA PHE A 36 -2.06 -7.34 -3.82
C PHE A 36 -2.53 -8.52 -4.67
N GLY A 37 -1.71 -9.57 -4.79
CA GLY A 37 -1.92 -10.73 -5.66
C GLY A 37 -1.31 -10.59 -7.06
N CYS A 38 -0.80 -9.39 -7.41
CA CYS A 38 -0.19 -9.10 -8.71
C CYS A 38 1.26 -8.62 -8.55
N ASP A 39 1.47 -7.53 -7.80
CA ASP A 39 2.80 -6.92 -7.63
C ASP A 39 3.68 -7.67 -6.61
N ASP A 40 3.12 -8.65 -5.91
CA ASP A 40 3.79 -9.54 -4.94
C ASP A 40 4.23 -10.89 -5.55
N PHE A 41 4.21 -11.01 -6.88
CA PHE A 41 4.62 -12.22 -7.58
C PHE A 41 6.08 -12.61 -7.29
N LEU A 42 6.39 -13.91 -7.33
CA LEU A 42 7.64 -14.58 -6.92
C LEU A 42 7.95 -14.53 -5.42
N ASN A 43 8.02 -13.35 -4.82
CA ASN A 43 8.36 -13.19 -3.41
C ASN A 43 7.68 -11.95 -2.83
N LYS A 44 6.62 -12.19 -2.04
CA LYS A 44 5.81 -11.15 -1.42
C LYS A 44 6.61 -10.15 -0.59
N ASP A 45 7.48 -10.62 0.31
CA ASP A 45 8.17 -9.74 1.26
C ASP A 45 9.22 -8.90 0.56
N GLU A 46 9.92 -9.48 -0.43
CA GLU A 46 10.88 -8.77 -1.27
C GLU A 46 10.19 -7.71 -2.15
N SER A 47 9.09 -8.08 -2.82
CA SER A 47 8.32 -7.17 -3.66
C SER A 47 7.76 -5.99 -2.87
N ILE A 48 7.21 -6.23 -1.67
CA ILE A 48 6.75 -5.16 -0.77
C ILE A 48 7.91 -4.21 -0.41
N ALA A 49 9.09 -4.75 -0.08
CA ALA A 49 10.25 -3.96 0.30
C ALA A 49 10.80 -3.12 -0.87
N ILE A 50 10.88 -3.70 -2.07
CA ILE A 50 11.31 -3.01 -3.29
C ILE A 50 10.32 -1.90 -3.65
N TRP A 51 9.01 -2.19 -3.63
CA TRP A 51 7.99 -1.20 -3.96
C TRP A 51 7.99 -0.04 -2.98
N ARG A 52 8.11 -0.31 -1.67
CA ARG A 52 8.23 0.74 -0.64
C ARG A 52 9.42 1.64 -0.94
N LYS A 53 10.60 1.08 -1.21
CA LYS A 53 11.81 1.86 -1.54
C LYS A 53 11.60 2.73 -2.77
N HIS A 54 11.01 2.16 -3.82
CA HIS A 54 10.72 2.89 -5.05
C HIS A 54 9.72 4.04 -4.81
N TRP A 55 8.59 3.77 -4.15
CA TRP A 55 7.60 4.78 -3.80
C TRP A 55 8.20 5.93 -2.96
N ILE A 56 9.06 5.61 -1.97
CA ILE A 56 9.78 6.60 -1.18
C ILE A 56 10.72 7.43 -2.07
N SER A 57 11.50 6.80 -2.96
CA SER A 57 12.43 7.50 -3.87
C SER A 57 11.73 8.48 -4.82
N LEU A 58 10.44 8.24 -5.12
CA LEU A 58 9.61 9.12 -5.94
C LEU A 58 8.92 10.24 -5.14
N GLY A 59 9.23 10.39 -3.85
CA GLY A 59 8.67 11.41 -2.98
C GLY A 59 7.33 11.02 -2.35
N CYS A 60 7.09 9.72 -2.18
CA CYS A 60 5.87 9.19 -1.57
C CYS A 60 4.59 9.71 -2.23
N LYS A 61 4.55 9.83 -3.56
CA LYS A 61 3.38 10.43 -4.25
C LYS A 61 2.13 9.58 -4.02
N TRP A 62 1.01 10.25 -3.76
CA TRP A 62 -0.29 9.61 -3.73
C TRP A 62 -0.65 9.09 -5.12
N PHE A 63 -0.99 7.81 -5.23
CA PHE A 63 -1.19 7.13 -6.50
C PHE A 63 -2.56 7.41 -7.13
N SER A 64 -3.64 7.30 -6.35
CA SER A 64 -5.00 7.33 -6.89
C SER A 64 -5.45 8.74 -7.28
N GLY A 65 -5.90 8.92 -8.52
CA GLY A 65 -6.60 10.13 -8.97
C GLY A 65 -8.10 10.11 -8.66
N LYS A 66 -8.67 8.97 -8.25
CA LYS A 66 -10.11 8.81 -7.94
C LYS A 66 -10.41 8.96 -6.45
N THR A 67 -9.51 8.46 -5.62
CA THR A 67 -9.57 8.58 -4.17
C THR A 67 -8.52 9.59 -3.77
N LEU A 68 -8.93 10.71 -3.20
CA LEU A 68 -7.99 11.72 -2.72
C LEU A 68 -7.55 11.39 -1.30
N PRO A 69 -6.31 11.75 -0.92
CA PRO A 69 -5.90 11.71 0.47
C PRO A 69 -6.72 12.72 1.31
N SER A 70 -6.64 12.61 2.64
CA SER A 70 -7.12 13.69 3.52
C SER A 70 -6.38 15.00 3.21
N ILE A 71 -7.02 16.15 3.47
CA ILE A 71 -6.46 17.46 3.14
C ILE A 71 -5.07 17.71 3.75
N ASP A 72 -4.85 17.22 4.97
CA ASP A 72 -3.57 17.36 5.69
C ASP A 72 -2.72 16.08 5.63
N TRP A 73 -2.91 15.27 4.58
CA TRP A 73 -2.18 14.00 4.47
C TRP A 73 -0.67 14.23 4.37
N ASN A 74 0.06 13.46 5.17
CA ASN A 74 1.51 13.47 5.22
C ASN A 74 2.04 12.03 5.22
N ALA A 75 2.92 11.72 4.26
CA ALA A 75 3.46 10.38 4.10
C ALA A 75 4.37 9.95 5.28
N GLU A 76 5.13 10.88 5.86
CA GLU A 76 6.01 10.59 7.00
C GLU A 76 5.19 10.23 8.25
N GLU A 77 4.13 10.99 8.55
CA GLU A 77 3.22 10.70 9.65
C GLU A 77 2.47 9.38 9.43
N GLN A 78 2.11 9.05 8.18
CA GLN A 78 1.52 7.75 7.84
C GLN A 78 2.50 6.59 8.17
N MET A 79 3.78 6.75 7.89
CA MET A 79 4.80 5.71 8.08
C MET A 79 5.28 5.55 9.53
N LYS A 80 5.05 6.52 10.40
CA LYS A 80 5.37 6.44 11.85
C LYS A 80 4.46 5.48 12.64
N ARG A 81 3.38 4.99 12.02
CA ARG A 81 2.33 4.17 12.63
C ARG A 81 2.61 2.67 12.63
#